data_AF-A0A1B7VLF9-F1
#
_entry.id   AF-A0A1B7VLF9-F1
#
_cell.length_a   1.000
_cell.length_b   1.000
_cell.length_c   1.000
_cell.angle_alpha   90.00
_cell.angle_beta   90.00
_cell.angle_gamma   90.00
#
_symmetry.space_group_name_H-M   'P 1'
#
loop_
_entity.id
_entity.type
_entity.pdbx_description
1 polymer ?
#
loop_
_entity_poly.entity_id
_entity_poly.type
_entity_poly.pdbx_seq_one_letter_code
_entity_poly.pdbx_strand_id
1 'polypeptide(L)'
;MQFIDQSVIEVEAGNGGDGIVAFRREKYVPAGGPSGGNGGKGGSVIFVADTNLQTLLDFRYKHLFKAPNGERGGPNNCTGAGGKDLIIEVPCGTSVYDAVTSVLLCDIVEPGQIFRVAEGGKGGLGNQHFLSNSNRAPEYSLPGLEGEKKVLRLELKLLAEVGIIGLPNAGKSTLISSLSAARPKIADYPFTTLIPNLGVVKKPTGDGTVFADIPGLIEGASHGAGLGHDFLRHIERTRVLLHLIDATSADVIADFHTIQEELKAYGRGLAKRPQILALNKIDAVDRETIDLEALATQLNHLALAPVFIISAVTRAGLDSMMQEIWRILDEINILEMEEVTV
;
A
#
# COMPACT_ATOMS: atom_id res chain seq x y z
N MET A 1 -2.71 -3.21 -17.76
CA MET A 1 -1.78 -2.94 -16.64
C MET A 1 -2.01 -4.00 -15.57
N GLN A 2 -0.94 -4.61 -15.09
CA GLN A 2 -0.95 -5.76 -14.18
C GLN A 2 -1.04 -5.24 -12.75
N PHE A 3 -2.00 -5.73 -11.96
CA PHE A 3 -1.96 -5.65 -10.50
C PHE A 3 -0.64 -6.29 -10.06
N ILE A 4 0.23 -5.51 -9.44
CA ILE A 4 1.45 -6.00 -8.83
C ILE A 4 1.34 -5.67 -7.36
N ASP A 5 0.72 -6.61 -6.69
CA ASP A 5 0.64 -6.82 -5.27
C ASP A 5 1.95 -7.38 -4.72
N GLN A 6 2.86 -7.84 -5.59
CA GLN A 6 4.19 -8.32 -5.23
C GLN A 6 5.28 -7.75 -6.13
N SER A 7 6.21 -6.98 -5.58
CA SER A 7 7.37 -6.50 -6.33
C SER A 7 8.67 -7.01 -5.71
N VAL A 8 9.64 -7.35 -6.56
CA VAL A 8 11.00 -7.65 -6.12
C VAL A 8 11.89 -6.48 -6.50
N ILE A 9 12.59 -5.96 -5.50
CA ILE A 9 13.50 -4.83 -5.65
C ILE A 9 14.84 -5.14 -5.00
N GLU A 10 15.89 -4.53 -5.53
CA GLU A 10 17.24 -4.55 -5.00
C GLU A 10 17.51 -3.21 -4.33
N VAL A 11 17.89 -3.26 -3.05
CA VAL A 11 18.31 -2.10 -2.28
C VAL A 11 19.80 -2.19 -1.99
N GLU A 12 20.53 -1.12 -2.33
CA GLU A 12 21.94 -0.94 -1.99
C GLU A 12 22.10 0.31 -1.13
N ALA A 13 22.55 0.14 0.11
CA ALA A 13 22.98 1.27 0.90
C ALA A 13 24.34 1.81 0.40
N GLY A 14 24.62 3.07 0.71
CA GLY A 14 25.89 3.70 0.36
C GLY A 14 27.04 3.08 1.13
N ASN A 15 28.19 2.96 0.50
CA ASN A 15 29.43 2.57 1.15
C ASN A 15 29.96 3.73 2.02
N GLY A 16 30.65 3.39 3.10
CA GLY A 16 31.42 4.38 3.86
C GLY A 16 32.59 4.90 3.04
N GLY A 17 32.92 6.18 3.19
CA GLY A 17 34.11 6.75 2.57
C GLY A 17 35.38 6.28 3.26
N ASP A 18 36.51 6.29 2.55
CA ASP A 18 37.78 5.86 3.12
C ASP A 18 38.39 6.92 4.04
N GLY A 19 39.02 6.46 5.13
CA GLY A 19 39.97 7.29 5.86
C GLY A 19 41.24 7.49 5.05
N ILE A 20 41.95 8.59 5.28
CA ILE A 20 43.21 8.86 4.57
C ILE A 20 44.41 8.93 5.50
N VAL A 21 45.58 8.71 4.90
CA VAL A 21 46.86 9.01 5.52
C VAL A 21 47.32 10.37 5.01
N ALA A 22 47.41 11.34 5.90
CA ALA A 22 48.01 12.63 5.58
C ALA A 22 48.85 13.13 6.76
N PHE A 23 49.77 14.04 6.50
CA PHE A 23 50.64 14.67 7.50
C PHE A 23 50.63 16.18 7.26
N ARG A 24 50.69 16.95 8.35
CA ARG A 24 50.73 18.41 8.23
C ARG A 24 52.04 18.82 7.58
N ARG A 25 51.96 19.71 6.59
CA ARG A 25 53.14 20.26 5.90
C ARG A 25 53.12 21.77 6.03
N GLU A 26 54.06 22.30 6.80
CA GLU A 26 54.25 23.74 7.03
C GLU A 26 55.71 24.10 6.75
N LYS A 27 55.94 25.28 6.18
CA LYS A 27 57.27 25.71 5.68
C LYS A 27 58.39 25.66 6.73
N TYR A 28 58.05 25.77 8.02
CA TYR A 28 59.00 25.79 9.14
C TYR A 28 58.87 24.59 10.08
N VAL A 29 58.08 23.57 9.73
CA VAL A 29 57.86 22.37 10.54
C VAL A 29 58.40 21.16 9.78
N PRO A 30 59.57 20.61 10.15
CA PRO A 30 60.21 19.51 9.42
C PRO A 30 59.41 18.20 9.48
N ALA A 31 58.71 17.94 10.58
CA ALA A 31 57.88 16.74 10.77
C ALA A 31 56.55 17.13 11.43
N GLY A 32 55.54 17.40 10.59
CA GLY A 32 54.18 17.66 11.06
C GLY A 32 53.48 16.38 11.52
N GLY A 33 52.61 16.51 12.53
CA GLY A 33 51.81 15.38 13.01
C GLY A 33 50.83 14.83 11.96
N PRO A 34 50.22 13.67 12.22
CA PRO A 34 49.21 13.09 11.34
C PRO A 34 48.02 14.04 11.18
N SER A 35 47.48 14.10 9.97
CA SER A 35 46.36 14.99 9.62
C SER A 35 45.36 14.42 8.63
N GLY A 36 45.33 13.10 8.48
CA GLY A 36 44.33 12.44 7.66
C GLY A 36 42.99 12.41 8.38
N GLY A 37 41.96 12.96 7.73
CA GLY A 37 40.59 12.88 8.21
C GLY A 37 39.96 11.50 8.01
N ASN A 38 38.84 11.29 8.71
CA ASN A 38 38.02 10.09 8.59
C ASN A 38 37.14 10.18 7.33
N GLY A 39 36.69 9.03 6.82
CA GLY A 39 35.68 8.99 5.78
C GLY A 39 34.27 9.21 6.33
N GLY A 40 33.37 9.70 5.48
CA GLY A 40 31.96 9.89 5.81
C GLY A 40 31.18 8.57 5.86
N LYS A 41 30.07 8.55 6.59
CA LYS A 41 29.13 7.41 6.59
C LYS A 41 28.41 7.33 5.23
N GLY A 42 28.15 6.13 4.73
CA GLY A 42 27.27 5.94 3.58
C GLY A 42 25.80 6.21 3.91
N GLY A 43 25.02 6.64 2.92
CA GLY A 43 23.58 6.82 3.08
C GLY A 43 22.86 5.49 3.28
N SER A 44 21.83 5.48 4.13
CA SER A 44 20.98 4.32 4.36
C SER A 44 19.77 4.33 3.43
N VAL A 45 19.15 3.17 3.22
CA VAL A 45 17.87 3.07 2.49
C VAL A 45 16.74 2.89 3.49
N ILE A 46 15.73 3.74 3.38
CA ILE A 46 14.65 3.87 4.36
C ILE A 46 13.32 3.81 3.63
N PHE A 47 12.42 2.95 4.11
CA PHE A 47 11.01 2.95 3.70
C PHE A 47 10.20 3.88 4.60
N VAL A 48 9.29 4.61 3.99
CA VAL A 48 8.32 5.46 4.68
C VAL A 48 6.92 5.10 4.17
N ALA A 49 6.00 4.84 5.08
CA ALA A 49 4.62 4.57 4.74
C ALA A 49 3.92 5.84 4.26
N ASP A 50 3.38 5.83 3.05
CA ASP A 50 2.56 6.91 2.49
C ASP A 50 1.12 6.41 2.29
N THR A 51 0.15 7.17 2.79
CA THR A 51 -1.28 6.91 2.66
C THR A 51 -1.82 7.23 1.26
N ASN A 52 -1.13 8.07 0.50
CA ASN A 52 -1.51 8.41 -0.87
C ASN A 52 -1.15 7.30 -1.85
N LEU A 53 -0.16 6.46 -1.52
CA LEU A 53 0.26 5.34 -2.37
C LEU A 53 -0.60 4.11 -2.08
N GLN A 54 -1.25 3.59 -3.12
CA GLN A 54 -2.17 2.45 -3.02
C GLN A 54 -1.68 1.18 -3.74
N THR A 55 -0.59 1.26 -4.51
CA THR A 55 -0.09 0.13 -5.31
C THR A 55 1.44 0.09 -5.31
N LEU A 56 2.02 -1.10 -5.56
CA LEU A 56 3.47 -1.27 -5.74
C LEU A 56 3.92 -1.14 -7.21
N LEU A 57 3.11 -0.49 -8.06
CA LEU A 57 3.36 -0.43 -9.50
C LEU A 57 4.69 0.26 -9.84
N ASP A 58 5.06 1.30 -9.09
CA ASP A 58 6.26 2.10 -9.35
C ASP A 58 7.55 1.29 -9.18
N PHE A 59 7.53 0.33 -8.25
CA PHE A 59 8.62 -0.62 -8.00
C PHE A 59 8.85 -1.62 -9.13
N ARG A 60 7.93 -1.71 -10.10
CA ARG A 60 8.11 -2.57 -11.28
C ARG A 60 9.02 -1.91 -12.32
N TYR A 61 8.95 -0.59 -12.48
CA TYR A 61 9.76 0.08 -13.51
C TYR A 61 11.17 0.39 -12.99
N LYS A 62 11.31 0.54 -11.67
CA LYS A 62 12.57 0.79 -11.00
C LYS A 62 12.86 -0.33 -10.00
N HIS A 63 13.77 -1.22 -10.38
CA HIS A 63 14.15 -2.37 -9.55
C HIS A 63 15.35 -2.10 -8.65
N LEU A 64 16.22 -1.14 -8.98
CA LEU A 64 17.44 -0.85 -8.20
C LEU A 64 17.32 0.50 -7.49
N PHE A 65 17.48 0.47 -6.17
CA PHE A 65 17.49 1.65 -5.32
C PHE A 65 18.82 1.74 -4.58
N LYS A 66 19.62 2.73 -4.94
CA LYS A 66 20.97 2.91 -4.40
C LYS A 66 21.11 4.23 -3.66
N ALA A 67 21.48 4.17 -2.38
CA ALA A 67 21.83 5.35 -1.61
C ALA A 67 23.26 5.82 -1.95
N PRO A 68 23.53 7.14 -1.90
CA PRO A 68 24.85 7.69 -2.16
C PRO A 68 25.89 7.25 -1.11
N ASN A 69 27.12 7.05 -1.57
CA ASN A 69 28.27 6.73 -0.72
C ASN A 69 28.69 7.94 0.14
N GLY A 70 29.39 7.65 1.23
CA GLY A 70 30.11 8.66 2.00
C GLY A 70 31.36 9.12 1.26
N GLU A 71 31.75 10.37 1.47
CA GLU A 71 32.96 10.93 0.87
C GLU A 71 34.22 10.48 1.62
N ARG A 72 35.32 10.40 0.88
CA ARG A 72 36.64 10.12 1.43
C ARG A 72 37.10 11.24 2.36
N GLY A 73 37.84 10.90 3.40
CA GLY A 73 38.53 11.88 4.24
C GLY A 73 39.49 12.76 3.45
N GLY A 74 39.65 14.00 3.90
CA GLY A 74 40.56 14.99 3.33
C GLY A 74 41.80 15.24 4.20
N PRO A 75 42.79 15.96 3.65
CA PRO A 75 43.93 16.43 4.44
C PRO A 75 43.49 17.47 5.48
N ASN A 76 44.39 17.86 6.39
CA ASN A 76 44.13 18.86 7.42
C ASN A 76 42.98 18.51 8.37
N ASN A 77 42.87 17.23 8.75
CA ASN A 77 41.83 16.70 9.64
C ASN A 77 40.40 16.87 9.09
N CYS A 78 40.25 16.96 7.77
CA CYS A 78 38.95 17.15 7.14
C CYS A 78 38.22 15.80 7.03
N THR A 79 37.16 15.61 7.81
CA THR A 79 36.31 14.41 7.70
C THR A 79 35.42 14.52 6.47
N GLY A 80 35.30 13.44 5.69
CA GLY A 80 34.43 13.38 4.51
C GLY A 80 32.95 13.52 4.86
N ALA A 81 32.17 14.12 3.94
CA ALA A 81 30.73 14.27 4.11
C ALA A 81 30.00 12.91 4.12
N GLY A 82 28.92 12.81 4.90
CA GLY A 82 28.05 11.63 4.89
C GLY A 82 27.19 11.58 3.62
N GLY A 83 26.96 10.38 3.11
CA GLY A 83 25.96 10.12 2.07
C GLY A 83 24.57 10.43 2.59
N LYS A 84 23.73 11.06 1.75
CA LYS A 84 22.32 11.32 2.07
C LYS A 84 21.53 10.01 2.10
N ASP A 85 20.60 9.87 3.03
CA ASP A 85 19.71 8.71 3.05
C ASP A 85 18.76 8.72 1.85
N LEU A 86 18.44 7.54 1.32
CA LEU A 86 17.45 7.35 0.26
C LEU A 86 16.12 6.95 0.90
N ILE A 87 15.15 7.85 0.82
CA ILE A 87 13.78 7.61 1.25
C ILE A 87 12.99 7.02 0.09
N ILE A 88 12.27 5.94 0.35
CA ILE A 88 11.41 5.26 -0.60
C ILE A 88 10.03 5.16 0.02
N GLU A 89 9.05 5.78 -0.62
CA GLU A 89 7.67 5.78 -0.16
C GLU A 89 6.99 4.46 -0.58
N VAL A 90 6.32 3.81 0.36
CA VAL A 90 5.58 2.55 0.15
C VAL A 90 4.15 2.69 0.66
N PRO A 91 3.16 2.03 0.02
CA PRO A 91 1.80 1.98 0.54
C PRO A 91 1.74 1.45 1.98
N CYS A 92 0.84 2.00 2.78
CA CYS A 92 0.46 1.41 4.07
C CYS A 92 -0.09 -0.02 3.85
N GLY A 93 0.30 -0.96 4.72
CA GLY A 93 -0.03 -2.39 4.58
C GLY A 93 0.99 -3.20 3.77
N THR A 94 2.16 -2.62 3.45
CA THR A 94 3.24 -3.33 2.76
C THR A 94 4.02 -4.22 3.73
N SER A 95 4.04 -5.51 3.45
CA SER A 95 4.88 -6.52 4.09
C SER A 95 6.20 -6.64 3.33
N VAL A 96 7.32 -6.52 4.05
CA VAL A 96 8.67 -6.56 3.49
C VAL A 96 9.33 -7.88 3.85
N TYR A 97 9.62 -8.70 2.85
CA TYR A 97 10.33 -9.97 3.00
C TYR A 97 11.73 -9.89 2.40
N ASP A 98 12.66 -10.64 2.96
CA ASP A 98 13.91 -10.97 2.27
C ASP A 98 13.60 -11.97 1.14
N ALA A 99 13.98 -11.63 -0.10
CA ALA A 99 13.68 -12.46 -1.27
C ALA A 99 14.45 -13.78 -1.28
N VAL A 100 15.60 -13.87 -0.60
CA VAL A 100 16.44 -15.07 -0.54
C VAL A 100 15.97 -16.00 0.57
N THR A 101 15.77 -15.46 1.77
CA THR A 101 15.43 -16.26 2.96
C THR A 101 13.93 -16.44 3.17
N SER A 102 13.10 -15.67 2.46
CA SER A 102 11.64 -15.59 2.66
C SER A 102 11.22 -15.19 4.09
N VAL A 103 12.15 -14.65 4.88
CA VAL A 103 11.88 -14.16 6.23
C VAL A 103 11.19 -12.81 6.15
N LEU A 104 10.13 -12.64 6.94
CA LEU A 104 9.47 -11.34 7.12
C LEU A 104 10.38 -10.42 7.92
N LEU A 105 10.80 -9.31 7.30
CA LEU A 105 11.65 -8.30 7.95
C LEU A 105 10.80 -7.29 8.73
N CYS A 106 9.70 -6.83 8.13
CA CYS A 106 8.83 -5.82 8.73
C CYS A 106 7.46 -5.78 8.03
N ASP A 107 6.43 -5.44 8.79
CA ASP A 107 5.13 -5.01 8.28
C ASP A 107 5.00 -3.49 8.50
N ILE A 108 4.78 -2.75 7.42
CA ILE A 108 4.59 -1.30 7.43
C ILE A 108 3.09 -1.04 7.40
N VAL A 109 2.51 -0.67 8.54
CA VAL A 109 1.06 -0.60 8.73
C VAL A 109 0.60 0.82 9.05
N GLU A 110 1.38 1.56 9.84
CA GLU A 110 0.99 2.90 10.30
C GLU A 110 1.40 3.99 9.29
N PRO A 111 0.55 5.01 9.06
CA PRO A 111 0.92 6.18 8.25
C PRO A 111 2.22 6.84 8.76
N GLY A 112 3.14 7.14 7.85
CA GLY A 112 4.43 7.73 8.20
C GLY A 112 5.41 6.79 8.92
N GLN A 113 5.08 5.50 9.10
CA GLN A 113 5.98 4.54 9.72
C GLN A 113 7.29 4.44 8.92
N ILE A 114 8.40 4.57 9.63
CA ILE A 114 9.75 4.58 9.06
C ILE A 114 10.43 3.26 9.36
N PHE A 115 10.91 2.57 8.33
CA PHE A 115 11.68 1.35 8.47
C PHE A 115 12.99 1.41 7.67
N ARG A 116 14.12 1.29 8.37
CA ARG A 116 15.44 1.28 7.73
C ARG A 116 15.75 -0.13 7.22
N VAL A 117 15.80 -0.26 5.90
CA VAL A 117 15.86 -1.58 5.25
C VAL A 117 17.28 -2.03 4.97
N ALA A 118 18.15 -1.09 4.61
CA ALA A 118 19.57 -1.32 4.41
C ALA A 118 20.38 -0.22 5.12
N GLU A 119 21.30 -0.63 6.00
CA GLU A 119 22.18 0.27 6.71
C GLU A 119 23.39 0.71 5.86
N GLY A 120 23.64 2.02 5.83
CA GLY A 120 24.82 2.59 5.18
C GLY A 120 26.13 2.21 5.87
N GLY A 121 27.15 1.97 5.05
CA GLY A 121 28.48 1.56 5.50
C GLY A 121 29.14 2.60 6.41
N LYS A 122 29.90 2.13 7.40
CA LYS A 122 30.63 3.01 8.31
C LYS A 122 31.82 3.64 7.60
N GLY A 123 32.07 4.92 7.85
CA GLY A 123 33.24 5.61 7.33
C GLY A 123 34.54 5.05 7.89
N GLY A 124 35.58 5.03 7.06
CA GLY A 124 36.92 4.60 7.41
C GLY A 124 37.62 5.59 8.33
N LEU A 125 38.62 5.09 9.07
CA LEU A 125 39.37 5.89 10.04
C LEU A 125 40.67 6.41 9.41
N GLY A 126 40.88 7.72 9.47
CA GLY A 126 42.11 8.36 9.02
C GLY A 126 43.28 8.08 9.97
N ASN A 127 44.50 8.35 9.52
CA ASN A 127 45.69 8.08 10.33
C ASN A 127 45.71 8.87 11.66
N GLN A 128 45.07 10.04 11.71
CA GLN A 128 44.96 10.82 12.94
C GLN A 128 44.27 10.04 14.08
N HIS A 129 43.32 9.16 13.76
CA HIS A 129 42.60 8.36 14.74
C HIS A 129 43.51 7.33 15.46
N PHE A 130 44.63 6.93 14.83
CA PHE A 130 45.57 5.95 15.38
C PHE A 130 46.75 6.59 16.13
N LEU A 131 46.71 7.92 16.33
CA LEU A 131 47.72 8.63 17.08
C LEU A 131 47.73 8.14 18.54
N SER A 132 48.90 7.69 19.01
CA SER A 132 49.10 7.23 20.39
C SER A 132 50.47 7.64 20.91
N ASN A 133 50.68 7.53 22.22
CA ASN A 133 51.99 7.85 22.82
C ASN A 133 53.12 6.97 22.29
N SER A 134 52.81 5.71 21.92
CA SER A 134 53.75 4.76 21.32
C SER A 134 53.91 4.95 19.81
N ASN A 135 52.86 5.41 19.11
CA ASN A 135 52.92 5.68 17.67
C ASN A 135 52.45 7.10 17.34
N ARG A 136 53.41 8.02 17.23
CA ARG A 136 53.15 9.44 16.97
C ARG A 136 52.96 9.79 15.48
N ALA A 137 53.32 8.89 14.58
CA ALA A 137 53.22 9.09 13.12
C ALA A 137 52.64 7.83 12.45
N PRO A 138 51.36 7.49 12.72
CA PRO A 138 50.70 6.38 12.05
C PRO A 138 50.65 6.59 10.53
N GLU A 139 51.11 5.59 9.79
CA GLU A 139 51.17 5.58 8.31
C GLU A 139 50.08 4.73 7.67
N TYR A 140 49.08 4.31 8.44
CA TYR A 140 47.95 3.52 7.96
C TYR A 140 46.62 4.19 8.26
N SER A 141 45.63 3.88 7.44
CA SER A 141 44.23 4.26 7.61
C SER A 141 43.35 3.03 7.39
N LEU A 142 42.12 3.07 7.89
CA LEU A 142 41.12 2.05 7.58
C LEU A 142 40.23 2.51 6.42
N PRO A 143 39.91 1.62 5.47
CA PRO A 143 38.93 1.90 4.44
C PRO A 143 37.52 2.00 5.05
N GLY A 144 36.60 2.57 4.29
CA GLY A 144 35.18 2.53 4.64
C GLY A 144 34.63 1.10 4.54
N LEU A 145 33.60 0.81 5.34
CA LEU A 145 32.87 -0.45 5.23
C LEU A 145 31.84 -0.38 4.11
N GLU A 146 31.55 -1.51 3.50
CA GLU A 146 30.49 -1.63 2.50
C GLU A 146 29.11 -1.43 3.15
N GLY A 147 28.19 -0.81 2.41
CA GLY A 147 26.80 -0.70 2.80
C GLY A 147 26.07 -2.03 2.64
N GLU A 148 24.98 -2.23 3.39
CA GLU A 148 24.15 -3.41 3.23
C GLU A 148 23.52 -3.46 1.84
N LYS A 149 23.48 -4.66 1.25
CA LYS A 149 22.77 -4.95 0.01
C LYS A 149 21.76 -6.06 0.27
N LYS A 150 20.52 -5.84 -0.13
CA LYS A 150 19.44 -6.81 0.06
C LYS A 150 18.55 -6.86 -1.17
N VAL A 151 18.10 -8.05 -1.52
CA VAL A 151 16.99 -8.23 -2.46
C VAL A 151 15.74 -8.46 -1.64
N LEU A 152 14.75 -7.60 -1.83
CA LEU A 152 13.54 -7.56 -1.03
C LEU A 152 12.35 -7.92 -1.90
N ARG A 153 11.43 -8.67 -1.32
CA ARG A 153 10.12 -8.96 -1.88
C ARG A 153 9.09 -8.18 -1.07
N LEU A 154 8.51 -7.17 -1.70
CA LEU A 154 7.42 -6.37 -1.15
C LEU A 154 6.12 -7.05 -1.51
N GLU A 155 5.27 -7.30 -0.53
CA GLU A 155 3.91 -7.78 -0.72
C GLU A 155 2.94 -6.77 -0.10
N LEU A 156 2.04 -6.24 -0.91
CA LEU A 156 0.96 -5.42 -0.39
C LEU A 156 -0.16 -6.35 0.08
N LYS A 157 -0.43 -6.38 1.39
CA LYS A 157 -1.62 -7.05 1.92
C LYS A 157 -2.83 -6.26 1.47
N LEU A 158 -3.42 -6.70 0.36
CA LEU A 158 -4.50 -6.03 -0.34
C LEU A 158 -5.67 -5.70 0.60
N LEU A 159 -5.92 -4.41 0.76
CA LEU A 159 -7.12 -3.87 1.40
C LEU A 159 -8.05 -3.39 0.28
N ALA A 160 -9.20 -4.04 0.14
CA ALA A 160 -10.24 -3.49 -0.73
C ALA A 160 -10.86 -2.29 -0.02
N GLU A 161 -10.86 -1.12 -0.66
CA GLU A 161 -11.50 0.07 -0.09
C GLU A 161 -13.02 -0.01 -0.24
N VAL A 162 -13.49 -0.60 -1.34
CA VAL A 162 -14.91 -0.75 -1.64
C VAL A 162 -15.29 -2.23 -1.71
N GLY A 163 -16.20 -2.64 -0.84
CA GLY A 163 -16.79 -3.98 -0.85
C GLY A 163 -18.12 -3.99 -1.59
N ILE A 164 -18.27 -4.83 -2.60
CA ILE A 164 -19.53 -5.02 -3.32
C ILE A 164 -20.29 -6.17 -2.68
N ILE A 165 -21.51 -5.88 -2.24
CA ILE A 165 -22.45 -6.85 -1.64
C ILE A 165 -23.73 -6.92 -2.48
N GLY A 166 -24.46 -8.02 -2.37
CA GLY A 166 -25.67 -8.28 -3.13
C GLY A 166 -25.89 -9.76 -3.35
N LEU A 167 -27.12 -10.13 -3.67
CA LEU A 167 -27.50 -11.52 -3.89
C LEU A 167 -26.74 -12.16 -5.07
N PRO A 168 -26.70 -13.51 -5.11
CA PRO A 168 -26.25 -14.22 -6.30
C PRO A 168 -26.97 -13.71 -7.55
N ASN A 169 -26.23 -13.52 -8.64
CA ASN A 169 -26.74 -12.99 -9.91
C ASN A 169 -27.15 -11.51 -9.95
N ALA A 170 -27.00 -10.73 -8.88
CA ALA A 170 -27.27 -9.28 -8.91
C ALA A 170 -26.40 -8.54 -9.96
N GLY A 171 -25.28 -9.14 -10.37
CA GLY A 171 -24.38 -8.62 -11.41
C GLY A 171 -23.06 -8.09 -10.87
N LYS A 172 -22.63 -8.52 -9.68
CA LYS A 172 -21.42 -8.06 -8.98
C LYS A 172 -20.16 -8.22 -9.83
N SER A 173 -19.90 -9.42 -10.35
CA SER A 173 -18.74 -9.69 -11.22
C SER A 173 -18.79 -8.88 -12.52
N THR A 174 -19.98 -8.69 -13.10
CA THR A 174 -20.19 -7.87 -14.29
C THR A 174 -19.86 -6.40 -14.02
N LEU A 175 -20.28 -5.87 -12.87
CA LEU A 175 -19.98 -4.51 -12.44
C LEU A 175 -18.46 -4.31 -12.29
N ILE A 176 -17.79 -5.21 -11.57
CA ILE A 176 -16.32 -5.17 -11.37
C ILE A 176 -15.61 -5.21 -12.73
N SER A 177 -16.05 -6.09 -13.63
CA SER A 177 -15.47 -6.20 -14.98
C SER A 177 -15.67 -4.93 -15.80
N SER A 178 -16.80 -4.25 -15.63
CA SER A 178 -17.14 -3.05 -16.39
C SER A 178 -16.40 -1.81 -15.89
N LEU A 179 -16.24 -1.68 -14.56
CA LEU A 179 -15.55 -0.57 -13.90
C LEU A 179 -14.02 -0.73 -13.93
N SER A 180 -13.51 -1.96 -13.91
CA SER A 180 -12.07 -2.18 -13.79
C SER A 180 -11.32 -1.79 -15.07
N ALA A 181 -10.27 -0.99 -14.91
CA ALA A 181 -9.37 -0.60 -16.01
C ALA A 181 -8.45 -1.76 -16.46
N ALA A 182 -8.44 -2.86 -15.70
CA ALA A 182 -7.75 -4.12 -15.99
C ALA A 182 -8.75 -5.28 -15.96
N ARG A 183 -8.45 -6.42 -16.61
CA ARG A 183 -9.27 -7.63 -16.44
C ARG A 183 -9.30 -8.00 -14.94
N PRO A 184 -10.48 -8.26 -14.35
CA PRO A 184 -10.57 -8.72 -12.97
C PRO A 184 -9.66 -9.92 -12.77
N LYS A 185 -8.81 -9.87 -11.75
CA LYS A 185 -7.98 -11.01 -11.40
C LYS A 185 -8.74 -11.84 -10.37
N ILE A 186 -8.89 -13.12 -10.69
CA ILE A 186 -9.24 -14.19 -9.77
C ILE A 186 -8.01 -14.37 -8.88
N ALA A 187 -8.11 -14.00 -7.61
CA ALA A 187 -6.97 -13.98 -6.70
C ALA A 187 -6.97 -15.24 -5.82
N ASP A 188 -6.08 -16.18 -6.14
CA ASP A 188 -5.90 -17.43 -5.41
C ASP A 188 -5.08 -17.16 -4.13
N TYR A 189 -5.72 -16.57 -3.11
CA TYR A 189 -5.05 -16.38 -1.83
C TYR A 189 -4.94 -17.72 -1.08
N PRO A 190 -3.81 -17.99 -0.40
CA PRO A 190 -3.59 -19.26 0.32
C PRO A 190 -4.60 -19.56 1.44
N PHE A 191 -5.48 -18.61 1.75
CA PHE A 191 -6.36 -18.61 2.92
C PHE A 191 -7.85 -18.45 2.55
N THR A 192 -8.20 -18.45 1.26
CA THR A 192 -9.58 -18.32 0.79
C THR A 192 -10.06 -19.63 0.18
N THR A 193 -11.18 -20.17 0.67
CA THR A 193 -11.88 -21.29 0.00
C THR A 193 -12.74 -20.84 -1.18
N LEU A 194 -13.14 -19.56 -1.18
CA LEU A 194 -13.86 -18.89 -2.26
C LEU A 194 -12.99 -17.78 -2.81
N ILE A 195 -12.68 -17.85 -4.11
CA ILE A 195 -11.81 -16.86 -4.75
C ILE A 195 -12.61 -15.57 -4.98
N PRO A 196 -12.25 -14.43 -4.35
CA PRO A 196 -12.96 -13.18 -4.55
C PRO A 196 -12.61 -12.57 -5.92
N ASN A 197 -13.58 -11.92 -6.54
CA ASN A 197 -13.35 -11.11 -7.73
C ASN A 197 -12.84 -9.73 -7.31
N LEU A 198 -11.64 -9.36 -7.76
CA LEU A 198 -11.04 -8.05 -7.50
C LEU A 198 -10.91 -7.23 -8.78
N GLY A 199 -11.21 -5.94 -8.70
CA GLY A 199 -11.04 -4.99 -9.80
C GLY A 199 -10.37 -3.70 -9.34
N VAL A 200 -9.53 -3.10 -10.21
CA VAL A 200 -8.95 -1.77 -9.96
C VAL A 200 -9.68 -0.76 -10.80
N VAL A 201 -10.26 0.22 -10.12
CA VAL A 201 -10.91 1.33 -10.77
C VAL A 201 -10.02 2.54 -10.61
N LYS A 202 -9.65 3.16 -11.74
CA LYS A 202 -8.84 4.39 -11.72
C LYS A 202 -9.71 5.56 -11.29
N LYS A 203 -9.28 6.29 -10.27
CA LYS A 203 -9.82 7.61 -9.96
C LYS A 203 -9.40 8.61 -11.05
N PRO A 204 -10.20 9.66 -11.29
CA PRO A 204 -9.82 10.77 -12.17
C PRO A 204 -8.51 11.48 -11.77
N THR A 205 -8.13 11.40 -10.48
CA THR A 205 -6.90 11.98 -9.92
C THR A 205 -5.62 11.24 -10.33
N GLY A 206 -5.73 10.00 -10.83
CA GLY A 206 -4.61 9.17 -11.26
C GLY A 206 -4.40 7.93 -10.40
N ASP A 207 -4.91 7.92 -9.16
CA ASP A 207 -4.75 6.83 -8.20
C ASP A 207 -5.72 5.68 -8.49
N GLY A 208 -5.32 4.44 -8.20
CA GLY A 208 -6.13 3.25 -8.46
C GLY A 208 -6.74 2.65 -7.20
N THR A 209 -8.07 2.67 -7.09
CA THR A 209 -8.81 2.12 -5.94
C THR A 209 -9.22 0.66 -6.18
N VAL A 210 -9.16 -0.16 -5.14
CA VAL A 210 -9.46 -1.60 -5.19
C VAL A 210 -10.91 -1.88 -4.79
N PHE A 211 -11.64 -2.55 -5.67
CA PHE A 211 -13.00 -3.04 -5.47
C PHE A 211 -12.95 -4.55 -5.29
N ALA A 212 -13.62 -5.06 -4.25
CA ALA A 212 -13.75 -6.49 -4.00
C ALA A 212 -15.20 -6.92 -4.01
N ASP A 213 -15.49 -8.02 -4.69
CA ASP A 213 -16.72 -8.78 -4.47
C ASP A 213 -16.63 -9.45 -3.10
N ILE A 214 -17.65 -9.22 -2.26
CA ILE A 214 -17.83 -9.95 -1.01
C ILE A 214 -18.77 -11.12 -1.33
N PRO A 215 -18.24 -12.34 -1.54
CA PRO A 215 -19.07 -13.53 -1.71
C PRO A 215 -19.89 -13.81 -0.45
N GLY A 216 -21.04 -14.46 -0.66
CA GLY A 216 -22.14 -14.64 0.30
C GLY A 216 -21.72 -14.69 1.76
N LEU A 217 -22.22 -13.73 2.53
CA LEU A 217 -21.89 -13.53 3.94
C LEU A 217 -22.40 -14.70 4.83
N ILE A 218 -23.26 -15.59 4.31
CA ILE A 218 -23.88 -16.67 5.08
C ILE A 218 -23.80 -18.09 4.49
N GLU A 219 -23.33 -18.32 3.26
CA GLU A 219 -23.14 -19.70 2.77
C GLU A 219 -21.91 -20.34 3.46
N GLY A 220 -22.06 -20.72 4.74
CA GLY A 220 -21.06 -21.41 5.55
C GLY A 220 -20.61 -20.70 6.83
N ALA A 221 -20.96 -19.42 7.04
CA ALA A 221 -20.55 -18.67 8.23
C ALA A 221 -21.15 -19.22 9.54
N SER A 222 -22.33 -19.85 9.48
CA SER A 222 -22.99 -20.45 10.65
C SER A 222 -22.44 -21.83 11.05
N HIS A 223 -21.66 -22.50 10.19
CA HIS A 223 -21.16 -23.86 10.43
C HIS A 223 -19.64 -23.97 10.53
N GLY A 224 -18.92 -22.85 10.65
CA GLY A 224 -17.46 -22.86 10.86
C GLY A 224 -16.65 -23.46 9.70
N ALA A 225 -17.27 -23.59 8.52
CA ALA A 225 -16.66 -24.22 7.35
C ALA A 225 -16.17 -23.15 6.36
N GLY A 226 -14.93 -22.70 6.55
CA GLY A 226 -14.07 -22.37 5.41
C GLY A 226 -13.85 -20.90 5.03
N LEU A 227 -14.61 -19.93 5.54
CA LEU A 227 -14.20 -18.52 5.39
C LEU A 227 -13.07 -18.26 6.39
N GLY A 228 -11.82 -18.39 5.94
CA GLY A 228 -10.63 -18.21 6.78
C GLY A 228 -10.73 -16.92 7.60
N HIS A 229 -10.38 -16.99 8.89
CA HIS A 229 -10.42 -15.86 9.82
C HIS A 229 -9.67 -14.61 9.28
N ASP A 230 -8.67 -14.84 8.42
CA ASP A 230 -7.94 -13.78 7.75
C ASP A 230 -8.73 -13.11 6.63
N PHE A 231 -9.48 -13.81 5.76
CA PHE A 231 -10.33 -13.19 4.71
C PHE A 231 -11.35 -12.21 5.31
N LEU A 232 -11.93 -12.62 6.44
CA LEU A 232 -12.86 -11.80 7.22
C LEU A 232 -12.20 -10.51 7.73
N ARG A 233 -10.94 -10.57 8.18
CA ARG A 233 -10.15 -9.40 8.58
C ARG A 233 -9.85 -8.43 7.42
N HIS A 234 -9.82 -8.92 6.18
CA HIS A 234 -9.64 -8.08 4.99
C HIS A 234 -10.95 -7.38 4.58
N ILE A 235 -12.10 -8.07 4.66
CA ILE A 235 -13.42 -7.44 4.50
C ILE A 235 -13.67 -6.40 5.60
N GLU A 236 -13.23 -6.67 6.83
CA GLU A 236 -13.24 -5.71 7.94
C GLU A 236 -12.37 -4.47 7.71
N ARG A 237 -11.69 -4.32 6.58
CA ARG A 237 -10.99 -3.08 6.21
C ARG A 237 -11.60 -2.34 5.02
N THR A 238 -12.72 -2.83 4.48
CA THR A 238 -13.51 -2.05 3.51
C THR A 238 -14.03 -0.78 4.15
N ARG A 239 -13.93 0.35 3.45
CA ARG A 239 -14.33 1.66 3.98
C ARG A 239 -15.77 1.97 3.57
N VAL A 240 -16.15 1.53 2.37
CA VAL A 240 -17.48 1.73 1.79
C VAL A 240 -18.04 0.39 1.30
N LEU A 241 -19.35 0.21 1.46
CA LEU A 241 -20.08 -0.93 0.90
C LEU A 241 -20.96 -0.47 -0.26
N LEU A 242 -20.82 -1.11 -1.41
CA LEU A 242 -21.71 -0.94 -2.56
C LEU A 242 -22.71 -2.10 -2.59
N HIS A 243 -23.96 -1.79 -2.26
CA HIS A 243 -25.06 -2.75 -2.24
C HIS A 243 -25.74 -2.80 -3.60
N LEU A 244 -25.44 -3.85 -4.35
CA LEU A 244 -25.99 -4.11 -5.66
C LEU A 244 -27.29 -4.92 -5.55
N ILE A 245 -28.38 -4.39 -6.11
CA ILE A 245 -29.70 -5.01 -6.08
C ILE A 245 -30.18 -5.21 -7.52
N ASP A 246 -30.73 -6.38 -7.83
CA ASP A 246 -31.25 -6.68 -9.16
C ASP A 246 -32.64 -6.04 -9.37
N ALA A 247 -32.75 -5.11 -10.31
CA ALA A 247 -34.02 -4.47 -10.63
C ALA A 247 -35.02 -5.40 -11.36
N THR A 248 -34.57 -6.55 -11.87
CA THR A 248 -35.42 -7.57 -12.50
C THR A 248 -36.00 -8.58 -11.51
N SER A 249 -35.60 -8.51 -10.23
CA SER A 249 -36.10 -9.41 -9.19
C SER A 249 -37.59 -9.19 -8.92
N ALA A 250 -38.28 -10.26 -8.54
CA ALA A 250 -39.70 -10.23 -8.23
C ALA A 250 -40.01 -9.40 -6.97
N ASP A 251 -39.08 -9.36 -6.00
CA ASP A 251 -39.23 -8.56 -4.78
C ASP A 251 -37.88 -7.93 -4.37
N VAL A 252 -37.63 -6.75 -4.93
CA VAL A 252 -36.42 -5.96 -4.69
C VAL A 252 -36.27 -5.53 -3.22
N ILE A 253 -37.39 -5.34 -2.52
CA ILE A 253 -37.38 -4.90 -1.11
C ILE A 253 -37.00 -6.08 -0.20
N ALA A 254 -37.52 -7.28 -0.47
CA ALA A 254 -37.12 -8.49 0.25
C ALA A 254 -35.63 -8.81 0.05
N ASP A 255 -35.11 -8.63 -1.16
CA ASP A 255 -33.69 -8.83 -1.48
C ASP A 255 -32.80 -7.89 -0.66
N PHE A 256 -33.19 -6.61 -0.57
CA PHE A 256 -32.50 -5.63 0.28
C PHE A 256 -32.51 -6.03 1.76
N HIS A 257 -33.66 -6.45 2.28
CA HIS A 257 -33.78 -6.87 3.68
C HIS A 257 -32.95 -8.10 3.99
N THR A 258 -32.89 -9.06 3.07
CA THR A 258 -32.09 -10.27 3.22
C THR A 258 -30.62 -9.92 3.40
N ILE A 259 -30.04 -9.11 2.51
CA ILE A 259 -28.64 -8.66 2.62
C ILE A 259 -28.37 -7.87 3.91
N GLN A 260 -29.32 -7.03 4.34
CA GLN A 260 -29.17 -6.30 5.61
C GLN A 260 -29.22 -7.21 6.83
N GLU A 261 -30.03 -8.27 6.81
CA GLU A 261 -30.02 -9.30 7.85
C GLU A 261 -28.70 -10.08 7.82
N GLU A 262 -28.15 -10.40 6.64
CA GLU A 262 -26.84 -11.04 6.52
C GLU A 262 -25.72 -10.18 7.15
N LEU A 263 -25.69 -8.88 6.82
CA LEU A 263 -24.72 -7.94 7.39
C LEU A 263 -24.84 -7.80 8.91
N LYS A 264 -26.08 -7.79 9.43
CA LYS A 264 -26.33 -7.75 10.88
C LYS A 264 -25.92 -9.04 11.56
N ALA A 265 -26.24 -10.19 10.98
CA ALA A 265 -25.91 -11.51 11.52
C ALA A 265 -24.39 -11.75 11.54
N TYR A 266 -23.67 -11.22 10.55
CA TYR A 266 -22.21 -11.26 10.50
C TYR A 266 -21.56 -10.46 11.65
N GLY A 267 -22.14 -9.31 12.01
CA GLY A 267 -21.62 -8.46 13.09
C GLY A 267 -20.40 -7.63 12.68
N ARG A 268 -19.48 -7.35 13.63
CA ARG A 268 -18.19 -6.65 13.39
C ARG A 268 -18.28 -5.23 12.80
N GLY A 269 -19.44 -4.59 12.88
CA GLY A 269 -19.61 -3.18 12.49
C GLY A 269 -19.75 -2.93 10.98
N LEU A 270 -19.81 -3.98 10.13
CA LEU A 270 -20.07 -3.83 8.69
C LEU A 270 -21.40 -3.14 8.39
N ALA A 271 -22.45 -3.44 9.17
CA ALA A 271 -23.74 -2.78 9.05
C ALA A 271 -23.70 -1.27 9.38
N LYS A 272 -22.66 -0.78 10.05
CA LYS A 272 -22.49 0.65 10.38
C LYS A 272 -21.71 1.42 9.31
N ARG A 273 -21.15 0.73 8.31
CA ARG A 273 -20.35 1.37 7.26
C ARG A 273 -21.23 2.20 6.33
N PRO A 274 -20.69 3.25 5.70
CA PRO A 274 -21.35 3.94 4.62
C PRO A 274 -21.76 2.94 3.53
N GLN A 275 -23.05 2.87 3.24
CA GLN A 275 -23.62 2.04 2.19
C GLN A 275 -24.09 2.93 1.05
N ILE A 276 -23.84 2.48 -0.18
CA ILE A 276 -24.40 3.06 -1.39
C ILE A 276 -25.22 1.97 -2.07
N LEU A 277 -26.47 2.27 -2.44
CA LEU A 277 -27.32 1.30 -3.10
C LEU A 277 -27.24 1.51 -4.62
N ALA A 278 -27.21 0.40 -5.36
CA ALA A 278 -27.17 0.40 -6.81
C ALA A 278 -28.19 -0.61 -7.36
N LEU A 279 -29.28 -0.08 -7.92
CA LEU A 279 -30.26 -0.85 -8.70
C LEU A 279 -29.67 -1.17 -10.06
N ASN A 280 -29.27 -2.42 -10.27
CA ASN A 280 -28.60 -2.90 -11.46
C ASN A 280 -29.57 -3.59 -12.45
N LYS A 281 -29.12 -3.78 -13.69
CA LYS A 281 -29.85 -4.43 -14.80
C LYS A 281 -31.05 -3.65 -15.35
N ILE A 282 -31.00 -2.32 -15.32
CA ILE A 282 -32.05 -1.47 -15.93
C ILE A 282 -32.26 -1.69 -17.43
N ASP A 283 -31.30 -2.32 -18.10
CA ASP A 283 -31.39 -2.71 -19.51
C ASP A 283 -32.33 -3.88 -19.76
N ALA A 284 -32.56 -4.72 -18.75
CA ALA A 284 -33.44 -5.89 -18.82
C ALA A 284 -34.84 -5.62 -18.23
N VAL A 285 -35.06 -4.43 -17.69
CA VAL A 285 -36.34 -4.02 -17.11
C VAL A 285 -37.20 -3.34 -18.17
N ASP A 286 -38.45 -3.76 -18.25
CA ASP A 286 -39.46 -3.06 -19.02
C ASP A 286 -39.93 -1.81 -18.26
N ARG A 287 -39.58 -0.64 -18.81
CA ARG A 287 -39.85 0.68 -18.20
C ARG A 287 -41.34 1.04 -18.18
N GLU A 288 -42.17 0.30 -18.91
CA GLU A 288 -43.63 0.49 -18.89
C GLU A 288 -44.30 -0.23 -17.70
N THR A 289 -43.68 -1.28 -17.18
CA THR A 289 -44.22 -2.11 -16.08
C THR A 289 -43.60 -1.84 -14.72
N ILE A 290 -42.36 -1.33 -14.67
CA ILE A 290 -41.64 -1.07 -13.43
C ILE A 290 -41.21 0.39 -13.36
N ASP A 291 -41.77 1.12 -12.38
CA ASP A 291 -41.33 2.47 -12.05
C ASP A 291 -40.06 2.43 -11.20
N LEU A 292 -38.92 2.51 -11.88
CA LEU A 292 -37.59 2.49 -11.29
C LEU A 292 -37.34 3.68 -10.35
N GLU A 293 -37.98 4.83 -10.59
CA GLU A 293 -37.82 6.03 -9.77
C GLU A 293 -38.59 5.91 -8.45
N ALA A 294 -39.81 5.35 -8.50
CA ALA A 294 -40.59 5.05 -7.31
C ALA A 294 -39.87 4.03 -6.42
N LEU A 295 -39.29 2.99 -7.02
CA LEU A 295 -38.55 1.95 -6.30
C LEU A 295 -37.27 2.51 -5.66
N ALA A 296 -36.52 3.35 -6.38
CA ALA A 296 -35.34 4.03 -5.86
C ALA A 296 -35.69 4.96 -4.68
N THR A 297 -36.82 5.66 -4.76
CA THR A 297 -37.31 6.53 -3.69
C THR A 297 -37.68 5.73 -2.44
N GLN A 298 -38.36 4.59 -2.61
CA GLN A 298 -38.68 3.69 -1.51
C GLN A 298 -37.42 3.14 -0.83
N LEU A 299 -36.44 2.69 -1.62
CA LEU A 299 -35.17 2.19 -1.09
C LEU A 299 -34.36 3.27 -0.39
N ASN A 300 -34.37 4.51 -0.90
CA ASN A 300 -33.69 5.63 -0.26
C ASN A 300 -34.30 5.92 1.12
N HIS A 301 -35.64 5.90 1.23
CA HIS A 301 -36.31 6.04 2.53
C HIS A 301 -36.02 4.91 3.52
N LEU A 302 -35.88 3.67 3.03
CA LEU A 302 -35.60 2.49 3.86
C LEU A 302 -34.14 2.42 4.31
N ALA A 303 -33.20 2.73 3.42
CA ALA A 303 -31.77 2.57 3.65
C ALA A 303 -31.10 3.84 4.22
N LEU A 304 -31.74 5.01 4.08
CA LEU A 304 -31.14 6.33 4.37
C LEU A 304 -29.79 6.52 3.65
N ALA A 305 -29.69 5.99 2.43
CA ALA A 305 -28.47 5.91 1.64
C ALA A 305 -28.76 6.27 0.18
N PRO A 306 -27.78 6.86 -0.53
CA PRO A 306 -27.97 7.23 -1.93
C PRO A 306 -28.21 5.98 -2.78
N VAL A 307 -29.29 6.02 -3.56
CA VAL A 307 -29.67 4.96 -4.49
C VAL A 307 -29.37 5.40 -5.92
N PHE A 308 -28.55 4.63 -6.61
CA PHE A 308 -28.20 4.83 -8.01
C PHE A 308 -28.88 3.79 -8.89
N ILE A 309 -29.37 4.24 -10.04
CA ILE A 309 -29.97 3.39 -11.06
C ILE A 309 -28.92 3.15 -12.14
N ILE A 310 -28.45 1.92 -12.29
CA ILE A 310 -27.29 1.58 -13.11
C ILE A 310 -27.54 0.38 -14.03
N SER A 311 -26.76 0.29 -15.10
CA SER A 311 -26.57 -0.95 -15.86
C SER A 311 -25.08 -1.21 -16.01
N ALA A 312 -24.61 -2.27 -15.36
CA ALA A 312 -23.22 -2.71 -15.45
C ALA A 312 -22.81 -3.04 -16.91
N VAL A 313 -23.74 -3.57 -17.71
CA VAL A 313 -23.50 -3.99 -19.10
C VAL A 313 -23.39 -2.80 -20.04
N THR A 314 -24.34 -1.87 -19.96
CA THR A 314 -24.39 -0.70 -20.86
C THR A 314 -23.55 0.48 -20.36
N ARG A 315 -23.03 0.40 -19.12
CA ARG A 315 -22.33 1.46 -18.40
C ARG A 315 -23.18 2.69 -18.07
N ALA A 316 -24.49 2.62 -18.26
CA ALA A 316 -25.40 3.69 -17.87
C ALA A 316 -25.40 3.88 -16.34
N GLY A 317 -25.30 5.13 -15.88
CA GLY A 317 -25.38 5.50 -14.47
C GLY A 317 -24.15 5.14 -13.62
N LEU A 318 -23.10 4.54 -14.20
CA LEU A 318 -21.90 4.19 -13.46
C LEU A 318 -21.10 5.42 -13.04
N ASP A 319 -20.95 6.41 -13.92
CA ASP A 319 -20.11 7.59 -13.64
C ASP A 319 -20.62 8.40 -12.43
N SER A 320 -21.94 8.59 -12.30
CA SER A 320 -22.54 9.28 -11.16
C SER A 320 -22.38 8.50 -9.86
N MET A 321 -22.55 7.18 -9.90
CA MET A 321 -22.31 6.31 -8.75
C MET A 321 -20.84 6.36 -8.31
N MET A 322 -19.89 6.32 -9.26
CA MET A 322 -18.46 6.37 -8.96
C MET A 322 -18.03 7.71 -8.36
N GLN A 323 -18.58 8.83 -8.83
CA GLN A 323 -18.32 10.16 -8.25
C GLN A 323 -18.72 10.21 -6.77
N GLU A 324 -19.85 9.61 -6.41
CA GLU A 324 -20.31 9.58 -5.02
C GLU A 324 -19.44 8.67 -4.14
N ILE A 325 -19.03 7.50 -4.66
CA ILE A 325 -18.06 6.64 -3.97
C ILE A 325 -16.76 7.42 -3.69
N TRP A 326 -16.28 8.20 -4.67
CA TRP A 326 -15.06 8.99 -4.51
C TRP A 326 -15.22 10.06 -3.45
N ARG A 327 -16.34 10.80 -3.47
CA ARG A 327 -16.65 11.81 -2.46
C ARG A 327 -16.62 11.22 -1.04
N ILE A 328 -17.27 10.06 -0.84
CA ILE A 328 -17.32 9.41 0.47
C ILE A 328 -15.93 8.91 0.88
N LEU A 329 -15.16 8.30 -0.01
CA LEU A 329 -13.79 7.85 0.31
C LEU A 329 -12.88 9.03 0.68
N ASP A 330 -13.00 10.15 -0.03
CA ASP A 330 -12.21 11.35 0.23
C ASP A 330 -12.63 12.01 1.56
N GLU A 331 -13.92 12.01 1.90
CA GLU A 331 -14.42 12.45 3.23
C GLU A 331 -13.88 11.59 4.37
N ILE A 332 -13.86 10.27 4.22
CA ILE A 332 -13.30 9.36 5.22
C ILE A 332 -11.78 9.62 5.39
N ASN A 333 -11.06 9.86 4.29
CA ASN A 333 -9.64 10.22 4.35
C ASN A 333 -9.39 11.49 5.15
N ILE A 334 -10.21 12.53 4.95
CA ILE A 334 -10.08 13.81 5.66
C ILE A 334 -10.30 13.62 7.17
N LEU A 335 -11.34 12.87 7.55
CA LEU A 335 -11.65 12.59 8.96
C LEU A 335 -10.53 11.81 9.66
N GLU A 336 -9.94 10.82 8.98
CA GLU A 336 -8.80 10.06 9.52
C GLU A 336 -7.53 10.93 9.65
N MET A 337 -7.30 11.88 8.72
CA MET A 337 -6.18 12.82 8.83
C MET A 337 -6.34 13.78 10.02
N GLU A 338 -7.56 14.24 10.32
CA GLU A 338 -7.81 15.10 11.48
C GLU A 338 -7.60 14.36 12.81
N GLU A 339 -7.97 13.08 12.92
CA GLU A 339 -7.76 12.28 14.13
C GLU A 339 -6.27 12.01 14.44
N VAL A 340 -5.40 11.93 13.42
CA VAL A 340 -3.96 11.70 13.59
C VAL A 340 -3.22 12.98 14.03
N THR A 341 -3.84 14.15 13.88
CA THR A 341 -3.20 15.45 14.17
C THR A 341 -3.48 15.96 15.60
N VAL A 342 -4.25 15.23 16.41
CA VAL A 342 -4.66 15.61 17.79
C VAL A 342 -3.84 14.92 18.87
#